data_AF-A0A7S2U9M1-F1
#
_entry.id   AF-A0A7S2U9M1-F1
#
_cell.length_a   1.000
_cell.length_b   1.000
_cell.length_c   1.000
_cell.angle_alpha   90.00
_cell.angle_beta   90.00
_cell.angle_gamma   90.00
#
_symmetry.space_group_name_H-M   'P 1'
#
loop_
_entity.id
_entity.type
_entity.pdbx_description
1 polymer ?
#
loop_
_entity_poly.entity_id
_entity_poly.type
_entity_poly.pdbx_seq_one_letter_code
_entity_poly.pdbx_strand_id
1 'polypeptide(L)'
;MDTEKEQHPPRIRQRRLAFGVWSAQDLLDQIHRSYPGPVILIMLQFPTPFASTTHNNTTSTSCDDVNARNSQLPVDQESGFMVTSSLLETARILLQKKRQALAPCSGGILLQSNCEDVAVTMRQMAEQVGFSCMTTPQSKKEDTNVTSLALPQRTRNWIVVGGQRAIGPGWSAEPLLAKHGRTETEVACK
;
A
#
# COMPACT_ATOMS: atom_id res chain seq x y z
N MET A 1 -29.30 -18.28 -54.62
CA MET A 1 -29.55 -17.52 -53.38
C MET A 1 -28.55 -18.04 -52.37
N ASP A 2 -27.33 -17.51 -52.44
CA ASP A 2 -26.24 -17.87 -51.54
C ASP A 2 -26.27 -16.89 -50.37
N THR A 3 -26.60 -17.40 -49.19
CA THR A 3 -26.55 -16.65 -47.94
C THR A 3 -25.09 -16.58 -47.48
N GLU A 4 -24.48 -15.43 -47.69
CA GLU A 4 -23.17 -15.08 -47.13
C GLU A 4 -23.22 -15.20 -45.60
N LYS A 5 -22.45 -16.16 -45.07
CA LYS A 5 -22.21 -16.28 -43.64
C LYS A 5 -21.24 -15.19 -43.23
N GLU A 6 -21.75 -14.19 -42.53
CA GLU A 6 -20.99 -13.13 -41.87
C GLU A 6 -20.00 -13.75 -40.87
N GLN A 7 -18.73 -13.88 -41.27
CA GLN A 7 -17.65 -14.32 -40.40
C GLN A 7 -17.30 -13.19 -39.43
N HIS A 8 -17.79 -13.28 -38.20
CA HIS A 8 -17.29 -12.44 -37.13
C HIS A 8 -15.79 -12.68 -36.92
N PRO A 9 -14.97 -11.62 -36.93
CA PRO A 9 -13.54 -11.75 -36.68
C PRO A 9 -13.31 -12.35 -35.28
N PRO A 10 -12.30 -13.21 -35.11
CA PRO A 10 -12.01 -13.82 -33.83
C PRO A 10 -11.72 -12.73 -32.80
N ARG A 11 -12.49 -12.70 -31.71
CA ARG A 11 -12.18 -11.87 -30.53
C ARG A 11 -10.80 -12.28 -30.04
N ILE A 12 -9.79 -11.47 -30.37
CA ILE A 12 -8.45 -11.58 -29.80
C ILE A 12 -8.65 -11.47 -28.28
N ARG A 13 -8.44 -12.57 -27.56
CA ARG A 13 -8.44 -12.55 -26.09
C ARG A 13 -7.28 -11.66 -25.66
N GLN A 14 -7.55 -10.38 -25.41
CA GLN A 14 -6.57 -9.48 -24.81
C GLN A 14 -6.06 -10.14 -23.53
N ARG A 15 -4.73 -10.29 -23.41
CA ARG A 15 -4.12 -10.74 -22.17
C ARG A 15 -4.51 -9.74 -21.08
N ARG A 16 -5.35 -10.18 -20.13
CA ARG A 16 -5.85 -9.37 -19.02
C ARG A 16 -4.87 -9.29 -17.85
N LEU A 17 -3.71 -9.94 -17.95
CA LEU A 17 -2.73 -10.08 -16.89
C LEU A 17 -1.31 -10.15 -17.48
N ALA A 18 -0.39 -9.43 -16.85
CA ALA A 18 1.04 -9.45 -17.15
C ALA A 18 1.81 -9.43 -15.82
N PHE A 19 2.98 -10.06 -15.83
CA PHE A 19 3.91 -10.10 -14.70
C PHE A 19 5.29 -9.68 -15.18
N GLY A 20 6.09 -9.14 -14.27
CA GLY A 20 7.52 -9.05 -14.48
C GLY A 20 8.23 -8.39 -13.30
N VAL A 21 9.53 -8.16 -13.50
CA VAL A 21 10.46 -7.76 -12.44
C VAL A 21 10.94 -6.36 -12.74
N TRP A 22 10.54 -5.42 -11.88
CA TRP A 22 10.91 -4.02 -11.96
C TRP A 22 11.01 -3.43 -10.56
N SER A 23 11.73 -2.31 -10.42
CA SER A 23 11.47 -1.42 -9.30
C SER A 23 10.07 -0.83 -9.45
N ALA A 24 9.41 -0.53 -8.34
CA ALA A 24 8.07 0.08 -8.39
C ALA A 24 8.08 1.41 -9.15
N GLN A 25 9.13 2.22 -8.94
CA GLN A 25 9.30 3.51 -9.61
C GLN A 25 9.44 3.36 -11.13
N ASP A 26 10.36 2.50 -11.58
CA ASP A 26 10.58 2.29 -13.02
C ASP A 26 9.33 1.75 -13.72
N LEU A 27 8.58 0.88 -13.04
CA LEU A 27 7.31 0.36 -13.57
C LEU A 27 6.28 1.48 -13.76
N LEU A 28 6.08 2.34 -12.76
CA LEU A 28 5.15 3.46 -12.88
C LEU A 28 5.59 4.44 -13.96
N ASP A 29 6.89 4.73 -14.06
CA ASP A 29 7.44 5.61 -15.10
C ASP A 29 7.30 5.00 -16.50
N GLN A 30 7.45 3.69 -16.63
CA GLN A 30 7.20 2.97 -17.88
C GLN A 30 5.72 3.04 -18.26
N ILE A 31 4.80 2.75 -17.33
CA ILE A 31 3.35 2.89 -17.55
C ILE A 31 3.01 4.33 -17.95
N HIS A 32 3.61 5.31 -17.29
CA HIS A 32 3.38 6.73 -17.60
C HIS A 32 3.75 7.07 -19.04
N ARG A 33 4.87 6.53 -19.53
CA ARG A 33 5.39 6.76 -20.89
C ARG A 33 4.67 5.94 -21.96
N SER A 34 4.35 4.67 -21.70
CA SER A 34 3.92 3.74 -22.75
C SER A 34 2.43 3.40 -22.73
N TYR A 35 1.73 3.59 -21.61
CA TYR A 35 0.31 3.26 -21.52
C TYR A 35 -0.55 4.52 -21.72
N PRO A 36 -1.29 4.62 -22.84
CA PRO A 36 -2.11 5.79 -23.15
C PRO A 36 -3.45 5.78 -22.38
N GLY A 37 -3.85 4.62 -21.85
CA GLY A 37 -5.11 4.45 -21.15
C GLY A 37 -5.10 4.98 -19.71
N PRO A 38 -6.29 5.09 -19.10
CA PRO A 38 -6.42 5.43 -17.68
C PRO A 38 -5.97 4.27 -16.80
N VAL A 39 -5.28 4.59 -15.70
CA VAL A 39 -5.05 3.65 -14.59
C VAL A 39 -6.16 3.84 -13.58
N ILE A 40 -6.89 2.77 -13.26
CA ILE A 40 -8.07 2.85 -12.36
C ILE A 40 -7.67 2.61 -10.90
N LEU A 41 -6.70 1.73 -10.67
CA LEU A 41 -6.28 1.33 -9.33
C LEU A 41 -4.78 1.03 -9.36
N ILE A 42 -4.07 1.55 -8.37
CA ILE A 42 -2.71 1.13 -8.01
C ILE A 42 -2.78 0.51 -6.62
N MET A 43 -2.09 -0.60 -6.41
CA MET A 43 -2.03 -1.29 -5.13
C MET A 43 -0.58 -1.41 -4.69
N LEU A 44 -0.29 -0.95 -3.48
CA LEU A 44 0.99 -1.19 -2.80
C LEU A 44 0.70 -2.00 -1.54
N GLN A 45 1.16 -3.25 -1.53
CA GLN A 45 0.82 -4.20 -0.47
C GLN A 45 2.08 -4.74 0.18
N PHE A 46 2.07 -4.77 1.51
CA PHE A 46 3.10 -5.35 2.37
C PHE A 46 4.52 -4.95 1.98
N PRO A 47 4.82 -3.65 1.80
CA PRO A 47 6.22 -3.24 1.61
C PRO A 47 7.04 -3.68 2.82
N THR A 48 8.29 -4.08 2.58
CA THR A 48 9.21 -4.45 3.65
C THR A 48 9.29 -3.30 4.67
N PRO A 49 9.00 -3.56 5.96
CA PRO A 49 9.01 -2.52 6.97
C PRO A 49 10.42 -1.98 7.18
N PHE A 50 10.56 -0.68 7.45
CA PHE A 50 11.83 -0.11 7.93
C PHE A 50 12.11 -0.51 9.38
N ALA A 51 13.35 -0.34 9.84
CA ALA A 51 13.75 -0.67 11.20
C ALA A 51 12.99 0.19 12.23
N SER A 52 12.55 -0.41 13.34
CA SER A 52 11.87 0.34 14.40
C SER A 52 12.89 1.17 15.18
N THR A 53 12.67 2.48 15.31
CA THR A 53 13.63 3.45 15.86
C THR A 53 13.73 3.47 17.39
N THR A 54 13.36 2.39 18.09
CA THR A 54 13.08 2.40 19.54
C THR A 54 14.30 2.42 20.47
N HIS A 55 15.52 2.73 20.03
CA HIS A 55 16.72 2.54 20.87
C HIS A 55 17.30 3.79 21.57
N ASN A 56 16.72 4.99 21.44
CA ASN A 56 17.46 6.21 21.84
C ASN A 56 17.14 6.84 23.21
N ASN A 57 16.17 6.34 24.00
CA ASN A 57 15.75 7.03 25.24
C ASN A 57 15.94 6.25 26.55
N THR A 58 16.70 5.16 26.56
CA THR A 58 17.16 4.56 27.81
C THR A 58 18.67 4.67 27.90
N THR A 59 19.14 5.38 28.92
CA THR A 59 20.51 5.44 29.43
C THR A 59 20.98 4.07 29.95
N SER A 60 21.00 3.06 29.08
CA SER A 60 21.65 1.78 29.35
C SER A 60 23.09 1.84 28.82
N THR A 61 24.01 2.15 29.72
CA THR A 61 25.46 1.96 29.62
C THR A 61 25.82 0.47 29.55
N SER A 62 25.33 -0.23 28.52
CA SER A 62 25.79 -1.58 28.16
C SER A 62 26.10 -1.60 26.67
N CYS A 63 27.37 -1.84 26.37
CA CYS A 63 27.99 -1.86 25.05
C CYS A 63 27.51 -2.96 24.08
N ASP A 64 26.39 -3.64 24.37
CA ASP A 64 26.04 -4.91 23.72
C ASP A 64 24.84 -4.85 22.76
N ASP A 65 24.08 -3.76 22.69
CA ASP A 65 22.76 -3.78 22.01
C ASP A 65 22.67 -3.03 20.66
N VAL A 66 23.81 -2.59 20.10
CA VAL A 66 23.83 -1.95 18.76
C VAL A 66 23.69 -2.97 17.62
N ASN A 67 23.81 -4.27 17.93
CA ASN A 67 23.92 -5.35 16.94
C ASN A 67 22.66 -6.22 16.76
N ALA A 68 21.58 -5.96 17.50
CA ALA A 68 20.34 -6.77 17.39
C ALA A 68 19.35 -6.25 16.33
N ARG A 69 19.76 -5.35 15.44
CA ARG A 69 18.91 -4.83 14.36
C ARG A 69 18.97 -5.78 13.16
N ASN A 70 17.81 -6.17 12.62
CA ASN A 70 17.77 -6.89 11.35
C ASN A 70 18.35 -5.98 10.25
N SER A 71 19.58 -6.25 9.83
CA SER A 71 20.33 -5.48 8.82
C SER A 71 19.72 -5.56 7.42
N GLN A 72 18.75 -6.47 7.21
CA GLN A 72 18.02 -6.60 5.95
C GLN A 72 16.86 -5.61 5.83
N LEU A 73 16.50 -4.90 6.92
CA LEU A 73 15.45 -3.89 6.89
C LEU A 73 16.01 -2.52 6.47
N PRO A 74 15.24 -1.74 5.69
CA PRO A 74 15.53 -0.33 5.47
C PRO A 74 15.79 0.41 6.78
N VAL A 75 16.70 1.39 6.76
CA VAL A 75 17.13 2.09 7.99
C VAL A 75 15.98 2.89 8.58
N ASP A 76 15.23 3.57 7.70
CA ASP A 76 14.14 4.47 8.00
C ASP A 76 13.23 4.58 6.77
N GLN A 77 12.21 5.45 6.85
CA GLN A 77 11.26 5.71 5.77
C GLN A 77 11.87 6.43 4.54
N GLU A 78 13.05 7.03 4.69
CA GLU A 78 13.73 7.81 3.64
C GLU A 78 14.82 6.98 2.93
N SER A 79 15.31 5.94 3.60
CA SER A 79 16.51 5.19 3.21
C SER A 79 16.17 3.71 2.95
N GLY A 80 15.81 3.42 1.70
CA GLY A 80 15.59 2.04 1.22
C GLY A 80 14.18 1.50 1.41
N PHE A 81 13.26 2.30 1.98
CA PHE A 81 11.85 1.94 2.03
C PHE A 81 11.21 2.04 0.63
N MET A 82 10.39 1.05 0.28
CA MET A 82 9.82 0.94 -1.07
C MET A 82 8.88 2.10 -1.43
N VAL A 83 8.11 2.60 -0.46
CA VAL A 83 7.12 3.65 -0.69
C VAL A 83 7.75 5.00 -0.41
N THR A 84 7.97 5.78 -1.47
CA THR A 84 8.56 7.11 -1.41
C THR A 84 7.55 8.16 -1.88
N SER A 85 7.76 9.43 -1.52
CA SER A 85 6.90 10.53 -1.99
C SER A 85 6.91 10.62 -3.52
N SER A 86 8.08 10.43 -4.16
CA SER A 86 8.21 10.37 -5.62
C SER A 86 7.34 9.27 -6.24
N LEU A 87 7.34 8.06 -5.66
CA LEU A 87 6.51 6.96 -6.14
C LEU A 87 5.02 7.31 -6.06
N LEU A 88 4.60 7.89 -4.94
CA LEU A 88 3.21 8.29 -4.70
C LEU A 88 2.80 9.45 -5.62
N GLU A 89 3.68 10.39 -5.91
CA GLU A 89 3.45 11.46 -6.90
C GLU A 89 3.25 10.91 -8.30
N THR A 90 4.11 10.01 -8.77
CA THR A 90 3.94 9.34 -10.07
C THR A 90 2.63 8.55 -10.11
N ALA A 91 2.30 7.83 -9.03
CA ALA A 91 1.02 7.11 -8.91
C ALA A 91 -0.18 8.07 -9.02
N ARG A 92 -0.13 9.22 -8.34
CA ARG A 92 -1.19 10.23 -8.39
C ARG A 92 -1.38 10.76 -9.82
N ILE A 93 -0.29 11.10 -10.51
CA ILE A 93 -0.33 11.58 -11.90
C ILE A 93 -0.98 10.53 -12.81
N LEU A 94 -0.61 9.25 -12.65
CA LEU A 94 -1.19 8.14 -13.43
C LEU A 94 -2.68 7.97 -13.20
N LEU A 95 -3.11 8.02 -11.93
CA LEU A 95 -4.52 7.85 -11.53
C LEU A 95 -5.41 9.05 -11.92
N GLN A 96 -4.79 10.21 -12.16
CA GLN A 96 -5.45 11.42 -12.65
C GLN A 96 -5.58 11.47 -14.17
N LYS A 97 -4.92 10.59 -14.94
CA LYS A 97 -5.11 10.50 -16.39
C LYS A 97 -6.57 10.19 -16.70
N LYS A 98 -7.31 11.21 -17.16
CA LYS A 98 -8.75 11.11 -17.44
C LYS A 98 -9.00 10.16 -18.61
N ARG A 99 -10.06 9.36 -18.49
CA ARG A 99 -10.78 8.88 -19.69
C ARG A 99 -11.30 10.11 -20.41
N GLN A 100 -11.12 10.17 -21.73
CA GLN A 100 -11.83 11.16 -22.54
C GLN A 100 -13.32 11.18 -22.15
N ALA A 101 -13.77 12.36 -21.74
CA ALA A 101 -15.15 12.85 -21.57
C ALA A 101 -16.14 12.23 -20.57
N LEU A 102 -15.99 11.01 -20.01
CA LEU A 102 -17.18 10.33 -19.42
C LEU A 102 -17.08 9.70 -18.02
N ALA A 103 -16.00 9.90 -17.25
CA ALA A 103 -15.90 9.33 -15.89
C ALA A 103 -15.75 10.43 -14.82
N PRO A 104 -16.68 10.54 -13.85
CA PRO A 104 -16.58 11.50 -12.75
C PRO A 104 -15.56 11.10 -11.67
N CYS A 105 -15.07 9.85 -11.67
CA CYS A 105 -14.16 9.35 -10.65
C CYS A 105 -12.71 9.26 -11.18
N SER A 106 -11.78 9.91 -10.47
CA SER A 106 -10.35 9.64 -10.57
C SER A 106 -10.04 8.23 -10.09
N GLY A 107 -8.93 7.64 -10.55
CA GLY A 107 -8.47 6.36 -10.03
C GLY A 107 -8.13 6.43 -8.54
N GLY A 108 -8.00 5.26 -7.90
CA GLY A 108 -7.66 5.12 -6.49
C GLY A 108 -6.30 4.47 -6.25
N ILE A 109 -5.74 4.70 -5.06
CA ILE A 109 -4.60 3.94 -4.54
C ILE A 109 -5.04 3.15 -3.31
N LEU A 110 -4.62 1.89 -3.23
CA LEU A 110 -4.80 1.03 -2.07
C LEU A 110 -3.44 0.77 -1.43
N LEU A 111 -3.31 1.17 -0.16
CA LEU A 111 -2.10 1.00 0.64
C LEU A 111 -2.39 -0.01 1.75
N GLN A 112 -1.57 -1.05 1.84
CA GLN A 112 -1.79 -2.12 2.80
C GLN A 112 -0.47 -2.56 3.43
N SER A 113 -0.46 -2.74 4.75
CA SER A 113 0.66 -3.31 5.50
C SER A 113 0.15 -4.09 6.70
N ASN A 114 0.91 -5.10 7.11
CA ASN A 114 0.72 -5.81 8.38
C ASN A 114 1.40 -5.11 9.57
N CYS A 115 2.27 -4.12 9.30
CA CYS A 115 2.93 -3.31 10.31
C CYS A 115 2.17 -1.98 10.45
N GLU A 116 1.63 -1.73 11.64
CA GLU A 116 0.74 -0.59 11.90
C GLU A 116 1.43 0.77 11.65
N ASP A 117 2.66 0.90 12.12
CA ASP A 117 3.47 2.10 11.90
C ASP A 117 3.75 2.35 10.41
N VAL A 118 4.09 1.31 9.66
CA VAL A 118 4.27 1.40 8.20
C VAL A 118 2.98 1.81 7.50
N ALA A 119 1.84 1.25 7.90
CA ALA A 119 0.54 1.63 7.34
C ALA A 119 0.26 3.12 7.55
N VAL A 120 0.46 3.61 8.78
CA VAL A 120 0.29 5.03 9.14
C VAL A 120 1.24 5.92 8.35
N THR A 121 2.52 5.57 8.28
CA THR A 121 3.52 6.31 7.49
C THR A 121 3.10 6.42 6.02
N MET A 122 2.73 5.31 5.39
CA MET A 122 2.28 5.32 3.98
C MET A 122 1.08 6.22 3.76
N ARG A 123 0.09 6.21 4.68
CA ARG A 123 -1.08 7.09 4.60
C ARG A 123 -0.67 8.56 4.69
N GLN A 124 0.18 8.91 5.66
CA GLN A 124 0.65 10.28 5.85
C GLN A 124 1.41 10.79 4.62
N MET A 125 2.30 9.96 4.05
CA MET A 125 3.02 10.30 2.81
C MET A 125 2.06 10.50 1.64
N ALA A 126 1.02 9.66 1.52
CA ALA A 126 0.01 9.81 0.47
C ALA A 126 -0.79 11.11 0.62
N GLU A 127 -1.20 11.46 1.84
CA GLU A 127 -1.89 12.71 2.13
C GLU A 127 -1.01 13.93 1.82
N GLN A 128 0.28 13.87 2.15
CA GLN A 128 1.26 14.93 1.84
C GLN A 128 1.41 15.19 0.33
N VAL A 129 1.36 14.16 -0.51
CA VAL A 129 1.43 14.31 -1.97
C VAL A 129 0.07 14.63 -2.61
N GLY A 130 -0.98 14.81 -1.80
CA GLY A 130 -2.30 15.27 -2.24
C GLY A 130 -3.31 14.17 -2.55
N PHE A 131 -3.14 12.95 -2.02
CA PHE A 131 -4.25 11.99 -1.97
C PHE A 131 -5.23 12.34 -0.86
N SER A 132 -6.51 12.03 -1.08
CA SER A 132 -7.54 12.10 -0.05
C SER A 132 -7.96 10.70 0.36
N CYS A 133 -8.01 10.45 1.66
CA CYS A 133 -8.49 9.17 2.18
C CYS A 133 -9.99 8.99 1.89
N MET A 134 -10.38 7.82 1.37
CA MET A 134 -11.79 7.49 1.16
C MET A 134 -12.39 6.93 2.45
N THR A 135 -13.60 7.39 2.79
CA THR A 135 -14.33 6.86 3.95
C THR A 135 -14.70 5.41 3.70
N THR A 136 -14.19 4.51 4.57
CA THR A 136 -14.54 3.10 4.56
C THR A 136 -15.82 2.87 5.39
N PRO A 137 -16.84 2.17 4.87
CA PRO A 137 -18.09 1.92 5.61
C PRO A 137 -17.87 1.20 6.95
N GLN A 138 -16.84 0.35 7.02
CA GLN A 138 -16.44 -0.39 8.20
C GLN A 138 -15.08 0.12 8.69
N SER A 139 -15.09 1.31 9.26
CA SER A 139 -13.88 1.88 9.87
C SER A 139 -13.44 1.02 11.06
N LYS A 140 -12.14 0.76 11.17
CA LYS A 140 -11.57 0.02 12.30
C LYS A 140 -11.84 0.79 13.59
N LYS A 141 -12.70 0.24 14.45
CA LYS A 141 -13.05 0.87 15.71
C LYS A 141 -11.87 0.77 16.68
N GLU A 142 -11.81 1.74 17.57
CA GLU A 142 -10.95 1.64 18.74
C GLU A 142 -11.50 0.51 19.61
N ASP A 143 -10.77 -0.61 19.69
CA ASP A 143 -11.09 -1.64 20.66
C ASP A 143 -10.68 -1.13 22.05
N THR A 144 -11.65 -0.61 22.79
CA THR A 144 -11.49 -0.11 24.16
C THR A 144 -11.01 -1.17 25.15
N ASN A 145 -11.00 -2.45 24.75
CA ASN A 145 -10.60 -3.60 25.57
C ASN A 145 -9.23 -4.21 25.20
N VAL A 146 -8.46 -3.64 24.27
CA VAL A 146 -7.10 -4.15 24.01
C VAL A 146 -6.19 -3.75 25.17
N THR A 147 -5.99 -4.67 26.10
CA THR A 147 -4.87 -4.56 27.05
C THR A 147 -3.58 -4.47 26.23
N SER A 148 -2.68 -3.54 26.60
CA SER A 148 -1.44 -3.27 25.85
C SER A 148 -0.60 -4.53 25.57
N LEU A 149 -0.75 -5.58 26.40
CA LEU A 149 -0.11 -6.89 26.27
C LEU A 149 -0.53 -7.70 25.02
N ALA A 150 -1.72 -7.47 24.45
CA ALA A 150 -2.19 -8.17 23.25
C ALA A 150 -1.63 -7.57 21.94
N LEU A 151 -0.95 -6.42 22.02
CA LEU A 151 -0.39 -5.76 20.85
C LEU A 151 0.98 -6.34 20.47
N PRO A 152 1.29 -6.46 19.16
CA PRO A 152 2.63 -6.80 18.70
C PRO A 152 3.69 -5.87 19.31
N GLN A 153 4.87 -6.40 19.61
CA GLN A 153 5.96 -5.63 20.23
C GLN A 153 6.28 -4.36 19.44
N ARG A 154 6.30 -4.44 18.09
CA ARG A 154 6.52 -3.29 17.22
C ARG A 154 5.46 -2.21 17.38
N THR A 155 4.18 -2.59 17.46
CA THR A 155 3.08 -1.65 17.71
C THR A 155 3.22 -1.00 19.08
N ARG A 156 3.56 -1.78 20.12
CA ARG A 156 3.81 -1.22 21.46
C ARG A 156 4.93 -0.18 21.42
N ASN A 157 6.05 -0.50 20.79
CA ASN A 157 7.17 0.41 20.63
C ASN A 157 6.78 1.69 19.88
N TRP A 158 5.98 1.56 18.81
CA TRP A 158 5.45 2.69 18.05
C TRP A 158 4.58 3.61 18.92
N ILE A 159 3.71 3.05 19.75
CA ILE A 159 2.88 3.83 20.69
C ILE A 159 3.74 4.55 21.73
N VAL A 160 4.75 3.86 22.28
CA VAL A 160 5.66 4.43 23.29
C VAL A 160 6.37 5.68 22.78
N VAL A 161 6.72 5.73 21.50
CA VAL A 161 7.34 6.91 20.87
C VAL A 161 6.34 7.98 20.39
N GLY A 162 5.05 7.86 20.77
CA GLY A 162 4.01 8.81 20.40
C GLY A 162 3.37 8.56 19.03
N GLY A 163 3.56 7.37 18.46
CA GLY A 163 3.02 6.98 17.18
C GLY A 163 1.49 6.89 17.14
N GLN A 164 0.90 7.32 16.03
CA GLN A 164 -0.55 7.26 15.82
C GLN A 164 -1.01 5.84 15.50
N ARG A 165 -2.22 5.47 15.95
CA ARG A 165 -2.82 4.17 15.67
C ARG A 165 -3.50 4.17 14.29
N ALA A 166 -3.48 3.03 13.60
CA ALA A 166 -4.24 2.80 12.37
C ALA A 166 -5.69 2.44 12.71
N ILE A 167 -6.41 3.37 13.35
CA ILE A 167 -7.81 3.22 13.79
C ILE A 167 -8.63 4.45 13.37
N GLY A 168 -9.94 4.28 13.29
CA GLY A 168 -10.88 5.35 12.94
C GLY A 168 -11.12 5.51 11.43
N PRO A 169 -11.67 6.66 11.01
CA PRO A 169 -12.05 6.89 9.62
C PRO A 169 -10.88 6.74 8.64
N GLY A 170 -11.14 6.03 7.53
CA GLY A 170 -10.15 5.78 6.49
C GLY A 170 -9.29 4.54 6.70
N TRP A 171 -9.47 3.83 7.82
CA TRP A 171 -8.85 2.52 8.06
C TRP A 171 -9.90 1.42 7.93
N SER A 172 -9.73 0.53 6.96
CA SER A 172 -10.64 -0.61 6.80
C SER A 172 -10.43 -1.65 7.90
N ALA A 173 -11.51 -2.05 8.58
CA ALA A 173 -11.48 -3.19 9.49
C ALA A 173 -11.44 -4.54 8.76
N GLU A 174 -11.87 -4.56 7.50
CA GLU A 174 -11.98 -5.75 6.68
C GLU A 174 -11.07 -5.69 5.44
N PRO A 175 -10.60 -6.82 4.92
CA PRO A 175 -9.88 -6.86 3.65
C PRO A 175 -10.73 -6.26 2.52
N LEU A 176 -10.21 -5.22 1.87
CA LEU A 176 -10.90 -4.54 0.76
C LEU A 176 -10.90 -5.38 -0.53
N LEU A 177 -9.98 -6.34 -0.63
CA LEU A 177 -9.90 -7.23 -1.78
C LEU A 177 -10.86 -8.40 -1.64
N ALA A 178 -11.50 -8.73 -2.77
CA ALA A 178 -12.26 -9.95 -2.90
C ALA A 178 -11.38 -11.15 -2.54
N LYS A 179 -11.98 -12.22 -2.02
CA LYS A 179 -11.28 -13.41 -1.51
C LYS A 179 -10.21 -13.96 -2.46
N HIS A 180 -10.44 -13.91 -3.77
CA HIS A 180 -9.51 -14.39 -4.80
C HIS A 180 -8.33 -13.45 -5.09
N GLY A 181 -8.42 -12.18 -4.68
CA GLY A 181 -7.35 -11.19 -4.76
C GLY A 181 -6.61 -11.00 -3.44
N ARG A 182 -6.97 -11.75 -2.39
CA ARG A 182 -6.28 -11.71 -1.10
C ARG A 182 -4.91 -12.35 -1.24
N THR A 183 -3.93 -11.72 -0.60
CA THR A 183 -2.58 -12.26 -0.48
C THR A 183 -2.55 -13.50 0.41
N GLU A 184 -1.50 -14.33 0.30
CA GLU A 184 -1.32 -15.53 1.14
C GLU A 184 -1.50 -15.21 2.62
N THR A 185 -0.90 -14.12 3.10
CA THR A 185 -0.99 -13.65 4.48
C THR A 185 -2.43 -13.34 4.90
N GLU A 186 -3.24 -12.73 4.03
CA GLU A 186 -4.65 -12.45 4.30
C GLU A 186 -5.55 -13.70 4.25
N VAL A 187 -5.11 -14.77 3.59
CA VAL A 187 -5.82 -16.05 3.56
C VAL A 187 -5.47 -16.91 4.78
N ALA A 188 -4.21 -16.80 5.25
CA ALA A 188 -3.69 -17.57 6.39
C ALA A 188 -4.19 -17.04 7.74
N CYS A 189 -4.41 -15.74 7.88
CA CYS A 189 -4.99 -15.15 9.09
C CYS A 189 -6.52 -15.35 9.10
N LYS A 190 -7.00 -16.35 9.85
CA LYS A 190 -8.42 -16.55 10.20
C LYS A 190 -8.60 -16.63 11.70
#